data_AF-A0A068MZP5-F1
#
_entry.id   AF-A0A068MZP5-F1
#
_cell.length_a   1.000
_cell.length_b   1.000
_cell.length_c   1.000
_cell.angle_alpha   90.00
_cell.angle_beta   90.00
_cell.angle_gamma   90.00
#
_symmetry.space_group_name_H-M   'P 1'
#
loop_
_entity.id
_entity.type
_entity.pdbx_description
1 polymer ?
#
loop_
_entity_poly.entity_id
_entity_poly.type
_entity_poly.pdbx_seq_one_letter_code
_entity_poly.pdbx_strand_id
1 'polypeptide(L)'
;MVISAPVCFNGRWLKLSYPGLCPMNALSIPTWMVHVSSVIEWMVAIALVSRYATREGYGHWRILSWAMVPALVSAMCACTWHFFDNASQLNWLVTIQALTTVLGNITLCLAAWWIYRQSALPSAPKS
;
A
#
# COMPACT_ATOMS: atom_id res chain seq x y z
N MET A 1 6.56 -0.97 -3.90
CA MET A 1 5.24 -1.51 -4.27
C MET A 1 5.42 -2.44 -5.46
N VAL A 2 6.01 -3.61 -5.20
CA VAL A 2 6.20 -4.64 -6.22
C VAL A 2 4.91 -5.44 -6.22
N ILE A 3 4.02 -5.11 -7.15
CA ILE A 3 2.90 -5.97 -7.51
C ILE A 3 3.51 -7.07 -8.38
N SER A 4 4.06 -8.12 -7.76
CA SER A 4 4.53 -9.29 -8.50
C SER A 4 3.32 -10.04 -9.06
N ALA A 5 3.35 -10.25 -10.36
CA ALA A 5 2.35 -10.91 -11.18
C ALA A 5 1.90 -12.28 -10.63
N PRO A 6 0.65 -12.70 -10.91
CA PRO A 6 0.22 -14.06 -10.61
C PRO A 6 1.04 -15.06 -11.46
N VAL A 7 1.73 -15.98 -10.78
CA VAL A 7 2.31 -17.17 -11.40
C VAL A 7 1.15 -18.02 -11.92
N CYS A 8 0.98 -18.07 -13.24
CA CYS A 8 0.03 -18.95 -13.90
C CYS A 8 0.58 -20.38 -13.89
N PHE A 9 0.18 -21.19 -12.90
CA PHE A 9 0.52 -22.61 -12.88
C PHE A 9 -0.29 -23.33 -13.98
N ASN A 10 0.43 -23.86 -14.97
CA ASN A 10 -0.10 -24.48 -16.17
C ASN A 10 -1.04 -25.66 -15.82
N GLY A 11 -2.27 -25.59 -16.31
CA GLY A 11 -3.36 -26.47 -15.91
C GLY A 11 -3.36 -27.83 -16.59
N ARG A 12 -4.16 -28.74 -16.01
CA ARG A 12 -4.96 -29.78 -16.69
C ARG A 12 -5.45 -30.75 -15.63
N TRP A 13 -6.69 -30.60 -15.13
CA TRP A 13 -7.57 -31.72 -14.71
C TRP A 13 -9.03 -31.25 -14.67
N LEU A 14 -9.86 -31.87 -15.52
CA LEU A 14 -11.33 -31.85 -15.61
C LEU A 14 -12.06 -30.50 -15.70
N LYS A 15 -12.33 -30.08 -16.95
CA LYS A 15 -13.52 -29.29 -17.28
C LYS A 15 -14.77 -30.16 -17.08
N LEU A 16 -15.37 -30.12 -15.89
CA LEU A 16 -16.83 -30.29 -15.79
C LEU A 16 -17.44 -28.89 -15.86
N SER A 17 -17.98 -28.56 -17.02
CA SER A 17 -18.64 -27.29 -17.30
C SER A 17 -19.92 -27.17 -16.48
N TYR A 18 -19.85 -26.49 -15.33
CA TYR A 18 -20.99 -25.77 -14.76
C TYR A 18 -20.95 -24.34 -15.28
N PRO A 19 -21.78 -23.96 -16.27
CA PRO A 19 -21.87 -22.58 -16.71
C PRO A 19 -22.63 -21.78 -15.64
N GLY A 20 -21.90 -21.17 -14.70
CA GLY A 20 -22.50 -20.22 -13.75
C GLY A 20 -21.93 -20.17 -12.33
N LEU A 21 -20.91 -20.97 -11.96
CA LEU A 21 -20.45 -21.04 -10.55
C LEU A 21 -18.96 -20.71 -10.31
N CYS A 22 -18.21 -20.27 -11.32
CA CYS A 22 -16.84 -19.83 -11.12
C CYS A 22 -16.83 -18.29 -11.12
N PRO A 23 -16.61 -17.62 -9.96
CA PRO A 23 -16.33 -16.19 -9.99
C PRO A 23 -15.02 -16.02 -10.75
N MET A 24 -15.11 -15.58 -12.00
CA MET A 24 -13.94 -15.29 -12.86
C MET A 24 -13.17 -14.04 -12.41
N ASN A 25 -13.55 -13.48 -11.26
CA ASN A 25 -13.17 -12.18 -10.74
C ASN A 25 -12.70 -12.26 -9.28
N ALA A 26 -12.66 -13.44 -8.66
CA ALA A 26 -12.13 -13.63 -7.31
C ALA A 26 -10.62 -13.88 -7.33
N LEU A 27 -9.85 -13.12 -6.54
CA LEU A 27 -8.44 -13.41 -6.30
C LEU A 27 -8.28 -14.77 -5.62
N SER A 28 -7.22 -15.51 -5.96
CA SER A 28 -6.88 -16.77 -5.29
C SER A 28 -6.59 -16.57 -3.79
N ILE A 29 -6.77 -17.62 -2.97
CA ILE A 29 -6.46 -17.58 -1.53
C ILE A 29 -5.00 -17.12 -1.26
N PRO A 30 -3.98 -17.65 -1.96
CA PRO A 30 -2.59 -17.19 -1.74
C PRO A 30 -2.41 -15.71 -2.08
N THR A 31 -3.03 -15.22 -3.15
CA THR A 31 -2.95 -13.78 -3.49
C THR A 31 -3.64 -12.91 -2.45
N TRP A 32 -4.77 -13.33 -1.90
CA TRP A 32 -5.45 -12.62 -0.81
C TRP A 32 -4.58 -12.49 0.43
N MET A 33 -3.88 -13.57 0.82
CA MET A 33 -2.98 -13.55 1.96
C MET A 33 -1.91 -12.46 1.82
N VAL A 34 -1.31 -12.33 0.63
CA VAL A 34 -0.29 -11.31 0.37
C VAL A 34 -0.86 -9.89 0.46
N HIS A 35 -2.07 -9.65 -0.07
CA HIS A 35 -2.69 -8.32 -0.01
C HIS A 35 -2.95 -7.89 1.44
N VAL A 36 -3.56 -8.78 2.23
CA VAL A 36 -3.87 -8.51 3.64
C VAL A 36 -2.60 -8.37 4.47
N SER A 37 -1.61 -9.25 4.26
CA SER A 37 -0.33 -9.17 4.99
C SER A 37 0.40 -7.87 4.68
N SER A 38 0.49 -7.47 3.41
CA SER A 38 1.15 -6.20 3.03
C SER A 38 0.46 -4.97 3.59
N VAL A 39 -0.88 -4.95 3.68
CA VAL A 39 -1.62 -3.86 4.34
C VAL A 39 -1.26 -3.79 5.82
N ILE A 40 -1.27 -4.92 6.52
CA ILE A 40 -0.92 -4.98 7.95
C ILE A 40 0.53 -4.56 8.17
N GLU A 41 1.47 -5.08 7.37
CA GLU A 41 2.89 -4.72 7.41
C GLU A 41 3.07 -3.21 7.22
N TRP A 42 2.34 -2.60 6.29
CA TRP A 42 2.39 -1.16 6.07
C TRP A 42 1.84 -0.36 7.26
N MET A 43 0.75 -0.80 7.87
CA MET A 43 0.21 -0.19 9.10
C MET A 43 1.23 -0.26 10.26
N VAL A 44 1.88 -1.41 10.43
CA VAL A 44 2.93 -1.61 11.43
C VAL A 44 4.12 -0.69 11.13
N ALA A 45 4.55 -0.58 9.86
CA ALA A 45 5.63 0.31 9.46
C ALA A 45 5.32 1.78 9.80
N ILE A 46 4.12 2.27 9.47
CA ILE A 46 3.69 3.63 9.84
C ILE A 46 3.73 3.83 11.36
N ALA A 47 3.23 2.86 12.13
CA ALA A 47 3.25 2.92 13.58
C ALA A 47 4.68 2.97 14.14
N LEU A 48 5.60 2.17 13.60
CA LEU A 48 7.00 2.16 14.01
C LEU A 48 7.70 3.48 13.67
N VAL A 49 7.51 4.02 12.46
CA VAL A 49 8.07 5.32 12.06
C VAL A 49 7.54 6.44 12.95
N SER A 50 6.24 6.43 13.26
CA SER A 50 5.63 7.42 14.15
C SER A 50 6.16 7.34 15.60
N ARG A 51 6.34 6.12 16.12
CA ARG A 51 6.95 5.91 17.45
C ARG A 51 8.41 6.37 17.47
N TYR A 52 9.18 6.05 16.43
CA TYR A 52 10.56 6.49 16.29
C TYR A 52 10.66 8.02 16.29
N ALA A 53 9.80 8.70 15.51
CA ALA A 53 9.74 10.16 15.48
C ALA A 53 9.47 10.80 16.84
N THR A 54 8.63 10.15 17.66
CA THR A 54 8.26 10.65 19.00
C THR A 54 9.38 10.46 20.01
N ARG A 55 10.12 9.34 19.93
CA ARG A 55 11.21 9.01 20.85
C ARG A 55 12.45 9.88 20.65
N GLU A 56 12.78 10.17 19.39
CA GLU A 56 14.01 10.88 19.04
C GLU A 56 13.83 12.41 18.92
N GLY A 57 12.60 12.93 19.04
CA GLY A 57 12.31 14.36 18.89
C GLY A 57 12.49 14.90 17.46
N TYR A 58 12.72 14.02 16.48
CA TYR A 58 12.91 14.40 15.09
C TYR A 58 11.57 14.60 14.37
N GLY A 59 11.13 15.86 14.30
CA GLY A 59 9.87 16.24 13.63
C GLY A 59 9.76 15.80 12.16
N HIS A 60 10.88 15.59 11.46
CA HIS A 60 10.89 15.14 10.07
C HIS A 60 10.41 13.68 9.89
N TRP A 61 10.70 12.78 10.84
CA TRP A 61 10.18 11.41 10.81
C TRP A 61 8.66 11.35 11.08
N ARG A 62 8.14 12.33 11.83
CA ARG A 62 6.68 12.47 12.03
C ARG A 62 5.99 12.88 10.74
N ILE A 63 6.62 13.75 9.94
CA ILE A 63 6.11 14.11 8.62
C ILE A 63 6.13 12.88 7.69
N LEU A 64 7.19 12.07 7.75
CA LEU A 64 7.27 10.83 6.97
C LEU A 64 6.14 9.84 7.30
N SER A 65 5.82 9.62 8.57
CA SER A 65 4.72 8.70 8.93
C SER A 65 3.37 9.17 8.37
N TRP A 66 3.07 10.47 8.41
CA TRP A 66 1.87 11.03 7.78
C TRP A 66 1.92 10.93 6.25
N ALA A 67 3.09 11.13 5.64
CA ALA A 67 3.28 11.01 4.20
C ALA A 67 3.06 9.59 3.65
N MET A 68 3.16 8.56 4.49
CA MET A 68 2.90 7.16 4.15
C MET A 68 1.40 6.79 4.12
N VAL A 69 0.53 7.60 4.74
CA VAL A 69 -0.91 7.30 4.90
C VAL A 69 -1.67 7.27 3.57
N PRO A 70 -1.45 8.17 2.59
CA PRO A 70 -2.18 8.10 1.31
C PRO A 70 -1.93 6.78 0.56
N ALA A 71 -0.71 6.22 0.64
CA ALA A 71 -0.41 4.92 0.06
C ALA A 71 -1.18 3.77 0.74
N LEU A 72 -1.40 3.85 2.05
CA LEU A 72 -2.24 2.91 2.79
C LEU A 72 -3.70 2.99 2.31
N VAL A 73 -4.25 4.20 2.17
CA VAL A 73 -5.61 4.41 1.67
C VAL A 73 -5.78 3.80 0.29
N SER A 74 -4.80 3.99 -0.60
CA SER A 74 -4.79 3.35 -1.91
C SER A 74 -4.87 1.82 -1.82
N ALA A 75 -4.04 1.21 -0.98
CA ALA A 75 -4.05 -0.25 -0.80
C ALA A 75 -5.39 -0.75 -0.23
N MET A 76 -5.99 0.00 0.71
CA MET A 76 -7.31 -0.31 1.25
C MET A 76 -8.41 -0.24 0.18
N CYS A 77 -8.42 0.81 -0.66
CA CYS A 77 -9.37 0.93 -1.77
C CYS A 77 -9.28 -0.25 -2.74
N ALA A 78 -8.06 -0.67 -3.09
CA ALA A 78 -7.83 -1.85 -3.94
C ALA A 78 -8.37 -3.14 -3.30
N CYS A 79 -8.05 -3.36 -2.02
CA CYS A 79 -8.51 -4.54 -1.28
C CYS A 79 -10.03 -4.56 -1.13
N THR A 80 -10.66 -3.41 -0.87
CA THR A 80 -12.12 -3.30 -0.80
C THR A 80 -12.77 -3.62 -2.14
N TRP A 81 -12.24 -3.11 -3.26
CA TRP A 81 -12.80 -3.41 -4.57
C TRP A 81 -12.69 -4.89 -4.93
N HIS A 82 -11.56 -5.53 -4.63
CA HIS A 82 -11.38 -6.97 -4.78
C HIS A 82 -12.24 -7.81 -3.84
N PHE A 83 -12.50 -7.34 -2.61
CA PHE A 83 -13.38 -8.02 -1.65
C PHE A 83 -14.82 -8.15 -2.20
N PHE A 84 -15.26 -7.17 -2.99
CA PHE A 84 -16.55 -7.17 -3.67
C PHE A 84 -16.46 -7.67 -5.12
N ASP A 85 -15.53 -8.59 -5.41
CA ASP A 85 -15.41 -9.29 -6.70
C ASP A 85 -15.32 -8.36 -7.92
N ASN A 86 -14.68 -7.20 -7.77
CA ASN A 86 -14.53 -6.18 -8.83
C ASN A 86 -15.85 -5.63 -9.36
N ALA A 87 -16.85 -5.56 -8.49
CA ALA A 87 -18.13 -4.90 -8.71
C ALA A 87 -17.99 -3.57 -9.47
N SER A 88 -18.67 -3.43 -10.62
CA SER A 88 -18.61 -2.23 -11.45
C SER A 88 -19.20 -1.00 -10.76
N GLN A 89 -20.17 -1.18 -9.86
CA GLN A 89 -20.72 -0.12 -9.01
C GLN A 89 -19.68 0.50 -8.06
N LEU A 90 -18.55 -0.17 -7.84
CA LEU A 90 -17.45 0.28 -6.99
C LEU A 90 -16.23 0.78 -7.78
N ASN A 91 -16.32 0.97 -9.10
CA ASN A 91 -15.22 1.49 -9.93
C ASN A 91 -14.67 2.85 -9.47
N TRP A 92 -15.48 3.64 -8.74
CA TRP A 92 -15.02 4.89 -8.12
C TRP A 92 -13.89 4.66 -7.10
N LEU A 93 -13.83 3.49 -6.44
CA LEU A 93 -12.72 3.10 -5.56
C LEU A 93 -11.40 3.04 -6.32
N VAL A 94 -11.40 2.58 -7.57
CA VAL A 94 -10.20 2.54 -8.43
C VAL A 94 -9.70 3.95 -8.74
N THR A 95 -10.62 4.91 -8.89
CA THR A 95 -10.26 6.32 -9.09
C THR A 95 -9.61 6.90 -7.83
N ILE A 96 -10.18 6.62 -6.65
CA ILE A 96 -9.59 7.04 -5.36
C ILE A 96 -8.25 6.36 -5.13
N GLN A 97 -8.13 5.08 -5.44
CA GLN A 97 -6.87 4.33 -5.37
C GLN A 97 -5.80 5.00 -6.24
N ALA A 98 -6.11 5.32 -7.50
CA ALA A 98 -5.18 5.98 -8.40
C ALA A 98 -4.77 7.38 -7.87
N LEU A 99 -5.73 8.18 -7.42
CA LEU A 99 -5.48 9.50 -6.85
C LEU A 99 -4.58 9.42 -5.61
N THR A 100 -4.91 8.54 -4.67
CA THR A 100 -4.15 8.38 -3.42
C THR A 100 -2.78 7.71 -3.64
N THR A 101 -2.61 6.92 -4.70
CA THR A 101 -1.30 6.45 -5.17
C THR A 101 -0.43 7.62 -5.61
N VAL A 102 -0.95 8.50 -6.48
CA VAL A 102 -0.21 9.67 -6.96
C VAL A 102 0.15 10.58 -5.79
N LEU A 103 -0.83 10.90 -4.94
CA LEU A 103 -0.60 11.71 -3.74
C LEU A 103 0.42 11.06 -2.82
N GLY A 104 0.32 9.75 -2.57
CA GLY A 104 1.25 9.01 -1.72
C GLY A 104 2.68 9.04 -2.22
N ASN A 105 2.90 8.87 -3.53
CA ASN A 105 4.23 8.97 -4.12
C ASN A 105 4.80 10.39 -4.00
N ILE A 106 3.97 11.42 -4.22
CA ILE A 106 4.38 12.81 -4.07
C ILE A 106 4.75 13.11 -2.60
N THR A 107 3.89 12.75 -1.65
CA THR A 107 4.13 13.01 -0.23
C THR A 107 5.36 12.28 0.29
N LEU A 108 5.56 11.02 -0.11
CA LEU A 108 6.76 10.25 0.24
C LEU A 108 8.03 10.84 -0.36
N CYS A 109 7.98 11.26 -1.62
CA CYS A 109 9.12 11.91 -2.29
C CYS A 109 9.50 13.22 -1.58
N LEU A 110 8.51 14.05 -1.27
CA LEU A 110 8.73 15.31 -0.53
C LEU A 110 9.28 15.07 0.87
N ALA A 111 8.74 14.07 1.59
CA ALA A 111 9.23 13.71 2.92
C ALA A 111 10.68 13.19 2.87
N ALA A 112 11.01 12.33 1.90
CA ALA A 112 12.37 11.82 1.71
C ALA A 112 13.36 12.95 1.36
N TRP A 113 12.97 13.85 0.45
CA TRP A 113 13.78 15.03 0.11
C TRP A 113 14.01 15.93 1.32
N TRP A 114 12.98 16.14 2.14
CA TRP A 114 13.09 16.92 3.36
C TRP A 114 14.06 16.30 4.38
N ILE A 115 13.99 14.98 4.59
CA ILE A 115 14.94 14.25 5.45
C ILE A 115 16.37 14.39 4.92
N TYR A 116 16.58 14.21 3.61
CA TYR A 116 17.88 14.39 2.98
C TYR A 116 18.45 15.80 3.23
N ARG A 117 17.63 16.83 3.03
CA ARG A 117 18.01 18.23 3.28
C ARG A 117 18.43 18.47 4.74
N GLN A 118 17.73 17.88 5.71
CA GLN A 118 18.12 18.00 7.13
C GLN A 118 19.41 17.24 7.45
N SER A 119 19.63 16.08 6.82
CA SER A 119 20.85 15.29 7.02
C SER A 119 22.11 15.93 6.42
N ALA A 120 21.96 16.78 5.40
CA ALA A 120 23.04 17.46 4.70
C ALA A 120 23.48 18.78 5.37
N LEU A 121 22.78 19.26 6.40
CA LEU A 121 23.17 20.46 7.13
C LEU A 121 24.30 20.15 8.12
N PRO A 122 25.39 20.94 8.17
CA PRO A 122 26.43 20.79 9.19
C PRO A 122 25.83 20.91 10.59
N SER A 123 26.13 19.95 11.48
CA SER A 123 25.73 20.07 12.88
C SER A 123 26.39 21.29 13.51
N ALA A 124 25.60 22.28 13.92
CA ALA A 124 26.09 23.41 14.70
C ALA A 124 26.81 22.89 15.97
N PRO A 125 27.92 23.52 16.38
CA PRO A 125 28.62 23.11 17.59
C PRO A 125 27.67 23.18 18.79
N LYS A 126 27.57 22.08 19.54
CA LYS A 126 26.83 22.04 20.80
C LYS A 126 27.59 22.91 21.80
N SER A 127 27.00 24.04 22.20
CA SER A 127 27.48 24.91 23.29
C SER A 127 27.23 24.28 24.65
#